data_AF-A0A4R5UVD4-F1
#
_entry.id   AF-A0A4R5UVD4-F1
#
_cell.length_a   1.000
_cell.length_b   1.000
_cell.length_c   1.000
_cell.angle_alpha   90.00
_cell.angle_beta   90.00
_cell.angle_gamma   90.00
#
_symmetry.space_group_name_H-M   'P 1'
#
loop_
_entity.id
_entity.type
_entity.pdbx_description
1 polymer ?
#
loop_
_entity_poly.entity_id
_entity_poly.type
_entity_poly.pdbx_seq_one_letter_code
_entity_poly.pdbx_strand_id
1 'polypeptide(L)' 'MSASAPDHASDHHGSNHPDTRTTVWVLVAVVLFLALWATSVALFGIPGLYIPALALVPVIYLLLITIAWG' A
#
# COMPACT_ATOMS: atom_id res chain seq x y z
N MET A 1 42.38 7.97 29.72
CA MET A 1 40.99 8.05 29.22
C MET A 1 40.94 9.12 28.16
N SER A 2 41.05 8.75 26.88
CA SER A 2 40.74 9.63 25.76
C SER A 2 39.74 8.86 24.91
N ALA A 3 38.49 9.27 24.95
CA ALA A 3 37.41 8.65 24.21
C ALA A 3 37.56 9.03 22.74
N SER A 4 38.02 8.10 21.91
CA SER A 4 37.93 8.22 20.46
C SER A 4 36.46 8.13 20.08
N ALA A 5 36.03 9.11 19.30
CA ALA A 5 34.66 9.40 18.89
C ALA A 5 33.92 8.18 18.32
N PRO A 6 32.58 8.17 18.39
CA PRO A 6 31.79 7.17 17.69
C PRO A 6 32.08 7.25 16.19
N ASP A 7 32.59 6.16 15.63
CA ASP A 7 32.64 5.95 14.20
C ASP A 7 31.19 5.96 13.73
N HIS A 8 30.75 7.11 13.21
CA HIS A 8 29.51 7.23 12.48
C HIS A 8 29.64 6.35 11.24
N ALA A 9 29.32 5.07 11.41
CA ALA A 9 29.02 4.15 10.35
C ALA A 9 28.14 4.91 9.37
N SER A 10 28.63 5.06 8.14
CA SER A 10 27.94 5.71 7.06
C SER A 10 26.59 5.04 6.88
N ASP A 11 25.56 5.64 7.48
CA ASP A 11 24.17 5.32 7.27
C ASP A 11 23.91 5.50 5.77
N HIS A 12 23.96 4.39 5.04
CA HIS A 12 23.49 4.28 3.67
C HIS A 12 21.97 4.47 3.69
N HIS A 13 21.54 5.70 3.94
CA HIS A 13 20.19 6.17 3.71
C HIS A 13 20.03 6.26 2.19
N GLY A 14 19.86 5.09 1.57
CA GLY A 14 19.68 4.94 0.13
C GLY A 14 18.53 5.84 -0.29
N SER A 15 18.89 6.91 -0.98
CA SER A 15 17.98 7.87 -1.59
C SER A 15 17.22 7.17 -2.72
N ASN A 16 16.25 6.33 -2.35
CA ASN A 16 15.26 5.72 -3.22
C ASN A 16 14.27 6.80 -3.63
N HIS A 17 14.72 7.80 -4.38
CA HIS A 17 13.82 8.74 -5.03
C HIS A 17 13.22 8.01 -6.24
N PRO A 18 11.93 7.64 -6.21
CA PRO A 18 11.31 7.04 -7.37
C PRO A 18 11.41 8.04 -8.53
N ASP A 19 11.91 7.58 -9.67
CA ASP A 19 12.00 8.39 -10.88
C ASP A 19 10.62 8.98 -11.19
N THR A 20 10.56 10.27 -11.54
CA THR A 20 9.30 10.97 -11.83
C THR A 20 8.45 10.23 -12.87
N ARG A 21 9.12 9.57 -13.83
CA ARG A 21 8.48 8.70 -14.82
C ARG A 21 7.74 7.53 -14.16
N THR A 22 8.38 6.84 -13.22
CA THR A 22 7.78 5.74 -12.45
C THR A 22 6.60 6.25 -11.62
N THR A 23 6.74 7.40 -10.96
CA THR A 23 5.63 8.04 -10.22
C THR A 23 4.44 8.33 -11.11
N VAL A 24 4.66 8.91 -12.30
CA VAL A 24 3.59 9.20 -13.26
C VAL A 24 2.92 7.89 -13.74
N TRP A 25 3.70 6.85 -14.03
CA TRP A 25 3.15 5.54 -14.40
C TRP A 25 2.32 4.89 -13.30
N VAL A 26 2.77 4.97 -12.04
CA VAL A 26 2.01 4.49 -10.89
C VAL A 26 0.70 5.27 -10.74
N LEU A 27 0.74 6.60 -10.85
CA LEU A 27 -0.47 7.43 -10.77
C LEU A 27 -1.47 7.10 -11.88
N VAL A 28 -1.00 6.90 -13.12
CA VAL A 28 -1.84 6.48 -14.25
C VAL A 28 -2.46 5.11 -14.00
N ALA A 29 -1.69 4.15 -13.50
CA ALA A 29 -2.18 2.81 -13.16
C ALA A 29 -3.26 2.87 -12.07
N VAL A 30 -3.04 3.67 -11.03
CA VAL A 30 -4.00 3.88 -9.94
C VAL A 30 -5.28 4.54 -10.47
N VAL A 31 -5.19 5.60 -11.26
CA VAL A 31 -6.36 6.28 -11.84
C VAL A 31 -7.15 5.34 -12.74
N LEU A 32 -6.48 4.55 -13.59
CA LEU A 32 -7.14 3.55 -14.43
C LEU A 32 -7.84 2.48 -13.59
N PHE A 33 -7.17 1.98 -12.54
CA PHE A 33 -7.76 1.02 -11.62
C PHE A 33 -9.03 1.58 -10.95
N LEU A 34 -8.97 2.83 -10.45
CA LEU A 34 -10.14 3.50 -9.88
C LEU A 34 -11.24 3.75 -10.92
N ALA A 35 -10.90 4.09 -12.16
CA ALA A 35 -11.87 4.32 -13.22
C ALA A 35 -12.58 3.03 -13.64
N LEU A 36 -11.84 1.93 -13.81
CA LEU A 36 -12.41 0.61 -14.08
C LEU A 36 -13.26 0.13 -12.89
N TRP A 37 -12.81 0.38 -11.67
CA TRP A 37 -13.56 0.07 -10.46
C TRP A 37 -14.85 0.89 -10.36
N ALA A 38 -14.79 2.21 -10.56
CA ALA A 38 -15.95 3.09 -10.58
C ALA A 38 -16.94 2.72 -11.71
N THR A 39 -16.42 2.31 -12.87
CA THR A 39 -17.23 1.84 -14.00
C THR A 39 -17.93 0.51 -13.65
N SER A 40 -17.23 -0.41 -12.98
CA SER A 40 -17.83 -1.66 -12.46
C SER A 40 -18.95 -1.38 -11.45
N VAL A 41 -18.70 -0.42 -10.54
CA VAL A 41 -19.72 0.06 -9.57
C VAL A 41 -20.89 0.74 -10.28
N ALA A 42 -20.66 1.49 -11.37
CA ALA A 42 -21.72 2.19 -12.11
C ALA A 42 -22.57 1.26 -12.99
N LEU A 43 -21.96 0.26 -13.65
CA LEU A 43 -22.66 -0.71 -14.49
C LEU A 43 -23.47 -1.73 -13.69
N PHE A 44 -22.95 -2.17 -12.54
CA PHE A 44 -23.59 -3.21 -11.73
C PHE A 44 -24.25 -2.68 -10.45
N GLY A 45 -23.97 -1.44 -10.04
CA GLY A 45 -24.51 -0.85 -8.82
C GLY A 45 -23.91 -1.45 -7.54
N ILE A 46 -24.78 -1.70 -6.55
CA ILE A 46 -24.51 -2.31 -5.24
C ILE A 46 -23.57 -3.55 -5.29
N PRO A 47 -23.74 -4.55 -6.17
CA PRO A 47 -22.82 -5.70 -6.24
C PRO A 47 -21.35 -5.33 -6.50
N GLY A 48 -21.05 -4.24 -7.21
CA GLY A 48 -19.67 -3.79 -7.43
C GLY A 48 -19.01 -3.19 -6.18
N LEU A 49 -19.81 -2.60 -5.28
CA LEU A 49 -19.38 -2.06 -3.98
C LEU A 49 -19.34 -3.15 -2.89
N TYR A 50 -20.19 -4.18 -3.02
CA TYR A 50 -20.21 -5.32 -2.10
C TYR A 50 -18.96 -6.19 -2.22
N ILE A 51 -18.33 -6.37 -3.38
CA ILE A 51 -17.11 -7.21 -3.47
C ILE A 51 -15.96 -6.71 -2.58
N PRO A 52 -15.54 -5.43 -2.60
CA PRO A 52 -14.50 -4.95 -1.69
C PRO A 52 -14.93 -4.94 -0.23
N ALA A 53 -16.18 -4.58 0.08
CA ALA A 53 -16.69 -4.58 1.45
C ALA A 53 -16.84 -6.01 2.04
N LEU A 54 -17.40 -6.94 1.27
CA LEU A 54 -17.52 -8.36 1.64
C LEU A 54 -16.18 -9.07 1.70
N ALA A 55 -15.20 -8.69 0.87
CA ALA A 55 -13.84 -9.24 0.96
C ALA A 55 -13.08 -8.70 2.18
N LEU A 56 -13.33 -7.45 2.59
CA LEU A 56 -12.71 -6.86 3.79
C LEU A 56 -13.16 -7.51 5.10
N VAL A 57 -14.41 -7.97 5.20
CA VAL A 57 -14.94 -8.65 6.40
C VAL A 57 -14.11 -9.89 6.80
N PRO A 58 -13.89 -10.91 5.93
CA PRO A 58 -13.06 -12.07 6.25
C PRO A 58 -11.58 -11.72 6.38
N VAL A 59 -11.08 -10.70 5.67
CA VAL A 59 -9.69 -10.24 5.77
C VAL A 59 -9.40 -9.64 7.16
N ILE A 60 -10.28 -8.77 7.67
CA ILE A 60 -10.14 -8.21 9.02
C ILE A 60 -10.28 -9.34 10.06
N TYR A 61 -11.20 -10.28 9.86
CA TYR A 61 -11.36 -11.43 10.75
C TYR A 61 -10.10 -12.30 10.82
N LEU A 62 -9.50 -12.63 9.67
CA LEU A 62 -8.21 -13.35 9.62
C LEU A 62 -7.09 -12.55 10.25
N LEU A 63 -7.00 -11.24 9.96
CA LEU A 63 -6.01 -10.36 10.55
C LEU A 63 -6.11 -10.41 12.08
N LEU A 64 -7.30 -10.19 12.63
CA LEU A 64 -7.60 -10.26 14.06
C LEU A 64 -7.20 -11.61 14.67
N ILE A 65 -7.47 -12.73 13.99
CA ILE A 65 -7.02 -14.05 14.43
C ILE A 65 -5.49 -14.13 14.47
N THR A 66 -4.79 -13.70 13.42
CA THR A 66 -3.32 -13.74 13.38
C THR A 66 -2.65 -12.89 14.45
N ILE A 67 -3.17 -11.68 14.76
CA ILE A 67 -2.63 -10.86 15.86
C ILE A 67 -3.06 -11.35 17.23
N ALA A 68 -4.23 -11.97 17.38
CA ALA A 68 -4.65 -12.58 18.64
C ALA A 68 -3.94 -13.91 18.92
N TRP A 69 -3.41 -14.56 17.89
CA TRP A 69 -2.67 -15.82 17.98
C TRP A 69 -1.14 -15.63 17.98
N GLY A 70 -0.68 -14.41 17.70
CA GLY A 70 0.72 -13.99 17.88
C GLY A 70 1.07 -13.67 19.33
#